data_AF-A0A1Q7WVX3-F1
#
_entry.id   AF-A0A1Q7WVX3-F1
#
_cell.length_a   1.000
_cell.length_b   1.000
_cell.length_c   1.000
_cell.angle_alpha   90.00
_cell.angle_beta   90.00
_cell.angle_gamma   90.00
#
_symmetry.space_group_name_H-M   'P 1'
#
loop_
_entity.id
_entity.type
_entity.pdbx_description
1 polymer ?
#
loop_
_entity_poly.entity_id
_entity_poly.type
_entity_poly.pdbx_seq_one_letter_code
_entity_poly.pdbx_strand_id
1 'polypeptide(L)'
;MGITLACVVAPAVFASGRTTYHHIMGAILLYLTIACTFVALFTFVGSLVPEAFSGLSLEDSPALASNMIYFSFVTLTTTGYGDIFPVHPIARSLCNLESIFGQL
;
A
#
# COMPACT_ATOMS: atom_id res chain seq x y z
N MET A 1 -10.03 10.21 -3.76
CA MET A 1 -9.76 10.46 -2.33
C MET A 1 -8.30 10.13 -1.95
N GLY A 2 -7.77 8.94 -2.29
CA GLY A 2 -6.35 8.62 -2.06
C GLY A 2 -5.38 9.42 -2.95
N ILE A 3 -5.68 9.52 -4.25
CA ILE A 3 -4.85 10.25 -5.23
C ILE A 3 -4.71 11.74 -4.85
N THR A 4 -5.78 12.35 -4.32
CA THR A 4 -5.77 13.75 -3.90
C THR A 4 -4.92 13.98 -2.65
N LEU A 5 -4.87 13.03 -1.71
CA LEU A 5 -3.98 13.12 -0.55
C LEU A 5 -2.51 12.90 -0.95
N ALA A 6 -2.23 11.93 -1.82
CA ALA A 6 -0.88 11.69 -2.34
C ALA A 6 -0.32 12.91 -3.10
N CYS A 7 -1.13 13.55 -3.96
CA CYS A 7 -0.74 14.76 -4.68
C CYS A 7 -0.57 15.99 -3.77
N VAL A 8 -1.25 16.07 -2.63
CA VAL A 8 -1.12 17.18 -1.67
C VAL A 8 0.07 16.98 -0.73
N VAL A 9 0.40 15.74 -0.36
CA VAL A 9 1.52 15.42 0.54
C VAL A 9 2.86 15.47 -0.19
N ALA A 10 2.93 15.10 -1.48
CA ALA A 10 4.18 15.10 -2.24
C ALA A 10 4.90 16.48 -2.24
N PRO A 11 4.23 17.63 -2.51
CA PRO A 11 4.86 18.94 -2.41
C PRO A 11 5.31 19.33 -0.99
N ALA A 12 4.60 18.84 0.04
CA ALA A 12 4.93 19.13 1.44
C ALA A 12 6.17 18.34 1.94
N VAL A 13 6.44 17.17 1.34
CA VAL A 13 7.62 16.35 1.66
C VAL A 13 8.85 16.78 0.85
N PHE A 14 8.67 17.28 -0.38
CA PHE A 14 9.76 17.76 -1.24
C PHE A 14 10.04 19.27 -1.13
N ALA A 15 9.45 19.97 -0.17
CA ALA A 15 9.76 21.38 0.08
C ALA A 15 11.15 21.54 0.73
N SER A 16 12.10 22.09 -0.03
CA SER A 16 13.51 22.21 0.31
C SER A 16 13.78 23.02 1.60
N GLY A 17 14.42 22.39 2.60
CA GLY A 17 14.93 23.04 3.80
C GLY A 17 15.91 22.15 4.57
N ARG A 18 16.70 22.69 5.52
CA ARG A 18 17.67 21.91 6.33
C ARG A 18 17.01 20.67 6.92
N THR A 19 17.68 19.51 6.86
CA THR A 19 17.24 18.23 7.46
C THR A 19 17.01 18.38 8.96
N THR A 20 15.80 18.82 9.30
CA THR A 20 15.28 19.04 10.65
C THR A 20 14.26 17.93 10.95
N TYR A 21 13.84 17.75 12.20
CA TYR A 21 12.86 16.73 12.65
C TYR A 21 11.62 16.60 11.74
N HIS A 22 11.18 17.69 11.11
CA HIS A 22 10.09 17.72 10.13
C HIS A 22 10.33 16.86 8.88
N HIS A 23 11.58 16.71 8.41
CA HIS A 23 11.88 15.88 7.24
C HIS A 23 11.70 14.39 7.53
N ILE A 24 12.08 13.95 8.74
CA ILE A 24 11.90 12.56 9.17
C ILE A 24 10.40 12.24 9.28
N MET A 25 9.63 13.13 9.92
CA MET A 25 8.18 13.00 10.00
C MET A 25 7.51 13.00 8.62
N GLY A 26 7.99 13.85 7.69
CA GLY A 26 7.51 13.88 6.31
C GLY A 26 7.79 12.58 5.56
N ALA A 27 8.99 12.01 5.73
CA ALA A 27 9.35 10.73 5.12
C ALA A 27 8.49 9.57 5.66
N ILE A 28 8.28 9.51 6.98
CA ILE A 28 7.39 8.51 7.59
C ILE A 28 5.95 8.67 7.05
N LEU A 29 5.44 9.90 7.00
CA LEU A 29 4.10 10.17 6.49
C LEU A 29 3.96 9.78 5.01
N LEU A 30 4.99 10.04 4.20
CA LEU A 30 5.02 9.63 2.80
C LEU A 30 4.97 8.10 2.68
N TYR A 31 5.79 7.39 3.46
CA TYR A 31 5.81 5.93 3.49
C TYR A 31 4.45 5.34 3.85
N LEU A 32 3.79 5.88 4.88
CA LEU A 32 2.44 5.48 5.26
C LEU A 32 1.38 5.83 4.20
N THR A 33 1.55 6.95 3.49
CA THR A 33 0.63 7.36 2.41
C THR A 33 0.77 6.46 1.19
N ILE A 34 1.98 6.00 0.88
CA ILE A 34 2.25 5.02 -0.18
C ILE A 34 1.53 3.71 0.15
N ALA A 35 1.73 3.17 1.36
CA ALA A 35 1.04 1.96 1.83
C ALA A 35 -0.48 2.10 1.67
N CYS A 36 -1.07 3.19 2.19
CA CYS A 36 -2.51 3.46 2.10
C CYS A 36 -3.01 3.56 0.64
N THR A 37 -2.18 4.07 -0.27
CA THR A 37 -2.50 4.12 -1.71
C THR A 37 -2.56 2.72 -2.31
N PHE A 38 -1.61 1.85 -1.97
CA PHE A 38 -1.61 0.45 -2.45
C PHE A 38 -2.76 -0.37 -1.86
N VAL A 39 -3.13 -0.16 -0.60
CA VAL A 39 -4.35 -0.77 -0.01
C VAL A 39 -5.59 -0.47 -0.85
N ALA A 40 -5.76 0.79 -1.27
CA ALA A 40 -6.88 1.17 -2.12
C ALA A 40 -6.83 0.50 -3.50
N LEU A 41 -5.63 0.37 -4.08
CA LEU A 41 -5.43 -0.33 -5.36
C LEU A 41 -5.71 -1.84 -5.25
N PHE A 42 -5.24 -2.51 -4.20
CA PHE A 42 -5.54 -3.93 -3.98
C PHE A 42 -7.02 -4.17 -3.72
N THR A 43 -7.66 -3.29 -2.95
CA THR A 43 -9.11 -3.34 -2.75
C THR A 43 -9.84 -3.19 -4.07
N PHE A 44 -9.43 -2.24 -4.92
CA PHE A 44 -10.02 -2.05 -6.26
C PHE A 44 -9.83 -3.28 -7.15
N VAL A 45 -8.63 -3.90 -7.16
CA VAL A 45 -8.38 -5.14 -7.88
C VAL A 45 -9.24 -6.29 -7.35
N GLY A 46 -9.39 -6.42 -6.03
CA GLY A 46 -10.24 -7.42 -5.39
C GLY A 46 -11.72 -7.23 -5.69
N SER A 47 -12.19 -5.98 -5.85
CA SER A 47 -13.56 -5.69 -6.28
C SER A 47 -13.81 -6.03 -7.76
N LEU A 48 -12.80 -5.92 -8.62
CA LEU A 48 -12.91 -6.29 -10.04
C LEU A 48 -12.79 -7.80 -10.26
N VAL A 49 -11.87 -8.43 -9.54
CA VAL A 49 -11.56 -9.86 -9.64
C VAL A 49 -11.61 -10.44 -8.24
N PRO A 50 -12.75 -11.05 -7.84
CA PRO A 50 -12.93 -11.65 -6.53
C PRO A 50 -11.80 -12.62 -6.17
N GLU A 51 -11.39 -13.48 -7.11
CA GLU A 51 -10.34 -14.49 -6.88
C GLU A 51 -8.92 -13.97 -7.14
N ALA A 52 -8.68 -12.65 -7.02
CA ALA A 52 -7.35 -12.09 -7.27
C ALA A 52 -6.32 -12.45 -6.20
N PHE A 53 -6.75 -12.74 -4.98
CA PHE A 53 -5.92 -13.01 -3.81
C PHE A 53 -6.35 -14.31 -3.15
N SER A 54 -5.37 -15.13 -2.77
CA SER A 54 -5.61 -16.34 -1.97
C SER A 54 -5.34 -16.03 -0.50
N GLY A 55 -6.07 -16.69 0.40
CA GLY A 55 -6.03 -16.41 1.84
C GLY A 55 -6.95 -15.27 2.29
N LEU A 56 -7.63 -14.60 1.36
CA LEU A 56 -8.69 -13.62 1.66
C LEU A 56 -10.07 -14.25 1.47
N SER A 57 -10.80 -14.43 2.57
CA SER A 57 -12.24 -14.68 2.50
C SER A 57 -12.93 -13.37 2.15
N LEU A 58 -13.56 -13.29 0.98
CA LEU A 58 -14.43 -12.17 0.58
C LEU A 58 -15.78 -12.19 1.32
N GLU A 59 -15.77 -12.49 2.61
CA GLU A 59 -16.91 -12.13 3.43
C GLU A 59 -16.80 -10.62 3.64
N ASP A 60 -17.82 -9.88 3.19
CA ASP A 60 -17.99 -8.43 3.35
C ASP A 60 -18.04 -8.08 4.84
N SER A 61 -16.86 -8.09 5.45
CA SER A 61 -16.62 -7.90 6.86
C SER A 61 -15.57 -6.81 7.01
N PRO A 62 -15.63 -5.99 8.07
CA PRO A 62 -14.56 -5.04 8.42
C PRO A 62 -13.17 -5.69 8.49
N ALA A 63 -13.10 -7.02 8.60
CA ALA A 63 -11.86 -7.80 8.46
C ALA A 63 -11.16 -7.64 7.10
N LEU A 64 -11.89 -7.43 6.00
CA LEU A 64 -11.30 -7.29 4.66
C LEU A 64 -10.36 -6.08 4.58
N ALA A 65 -10.78 -4.94 5.14
CA ALA A 65 -9.96 -3.73 5.19
C ALA A 65 -8.68 -3.96 6.02
N SER A 66 -8.80 -4.63 7.17
CA SER A 66 -7.65 -4.97 8.02
C SER A 66 -6.67 -5.91 7.30
N ASN A 67 -7.18 -6.92 6.60
CA ASN A 67 -6.35 -7.87 5.86
C ASN A 67 -5.66 -7.23 4.65
N MET A 68 -6.33 -6.30 3.95
CA MET A 68 -5.70 -5.54 2.86
C MET A 68 -4.61 -4.59 3.35
N ILE A 69 -4.83 -3.92 4.49
CA ILE A 69 -3.80 -3.10 5.15
C ILE A 69 -2.61 -3.98 5.52
N TYR A 70 -2.86 -5.10 6.20
CA TYR A 70 -1.82 -6.06 6.57
C TYR A 70 -1.02 -6.53 5.34
N PHE A 71 -1.70 -6.95 4.28
CA PHE A 71 -1.07 -7.41 3.04
C PHE A 71 -0.19 -6.35 2.37
N SER A 72 -0.67 -5.10 2.30
CA SER A 72 0.11 -3.97 1.77
C SER A 72 1.36 -3.70 2.59
N PHE A 73 1.26 -3.62 3.92
CA PHE A 73 2.44 -3.41 4.76
C PHE A 73 3.45 -4.54 4.65
N VAL A 74 3.00 -5.80 4.65
CA VAL A 74 3.85 -6.99 4.49
C VAL A 74 4.57 -7.01 3.14
N THR A 75 3.91 -6.51 2.09
CA THR A 75 4.47 -6.41 0.73
C THR A 75 5.46 -5.24 0.62
N LEU A 76 5.10 -4.08 1.19
CA LEU A 76 5.93 -2.88 1.23
C LEU A 76 7.21 -3.09 2.04
N THR A 77 7.13 -3.79 3.19
CA THR A 77 8.31 -4.11 3.99
C THR A 77 9.07 -5.33 3.47
N THR A 78 8.60 -5.96 2.38
CA THR A 78 9.17 -7.19 1.81
C THR A 78 9.20 -8.38 2.77
N THR A 79 8.34 -8.37 3.81
CA THR A 79 8.29 -9.43 4.81
C THR A 79 7.71 -10.73 4.23
N GLY A 80 6.64 -10.62 3.44
CA GLY A 80 6.06 -11.74 2.69
C GLY A 80 5.72 -12.99 3.50
N TYR A 81 4.91 -12.88 4.57
CA TYR A 81 4.55 -14.02 5.44
C TYR A 81 3.91 -15.21 4.71
N GLY A 82 3.27 -14.99 3.55
CA GLY A 82 2.75 -16.03 2.68
C GLY A 82 1.39 -16.59 3.09
N ASP A 83 0.76 -16.03 4.10
CA ASP A 83 -0.62 -16.29 4.51
C ASP A 83 -1.64 -15.69 3.52
N ILE A 84 -1.33 -14.52 2.96
CA ILE A 84 -2.06 -13.89 1.87
C ILE A 84 -1.10 -13.70 0.69
N PHE A 85 -1.51 -14.13 -0.51
CA PHE A 85 -0.68 -13.98 -1.71
C PHE A 85 -1.50 -13.70 -2.99
N PRO A 86 -0.94 -12.91 -3.92
CA PRO A 86 -1.61 -12.54 -5.16
C PRO A 86 -1.59 -13.70 -6.16
N VAL A 87 -2.77 -14.11 -6.62
CA VAL A 87 -2.95 -15.17 -7.62
C VAL A 87 -2.99 -14.59 -9.03
N HIS A 88 -3.67 -13.44 -9.18
CA HIS A 88 -3.87 -12.81 -10.48
C HIS A 88 -2.62 -12.04 -10.97
N PRO A 89 -2.30 -12.07 -12.29
CA PRO A 89 -1.11 -11.38 -12.83
C PRO A 89 -1.07 -9.87 -12.54
N ILE A 90 -2.23 -9.21 -12.54
CA ILE A 90 -2.34 -7.78 -12.20
C ILE A 90 -1.99 -7.55 -10.73
N ALA A 91 -2.53 -8.35 -9.80
CA ALA A 91 -2.23 -8.25 -8.38
C ALA A 91 -0.73 -8.47 -8.12
N ARG A 92 -0.11 -9.46 -8.79
CA ARG A 92 1.35 -9.71 -8.72
C ARG A 92 2.16 -8.51 -9.20
N SER A 93 1.74 -7.89 -10.30
CA SER A 93 2.42 -6.71 -10.84
C SER A 93 2.35 -5.53 -9.87
N LEU A 94 1.21 -5.33 -9.20
CA LEU A 94 1.07 -4.31 -8.15
C LEU A 94 1.98 -4.60 -6.96
N CYS A 95 2.06 -5.85 -6.48
CA CYS A 95 2.95 -6.21 -5.38
C CYS A 95 4.41 -5.94 -5.71
N ASN A 96 4.85 -6.26 -6.93
CA ASN A 96 6.21 -5.97 -7.37
C ASN A 96 6.49 -4.45 -7.35
N LEU A 97 5.53 -3.63 -7.80
CA LEU A 97 5.67 -2.17 -7.73
C LEU A 97 5.74 -1.67 -6.29
N GLU A 98 4.87 -2.16 -5.41
CA GLU A 98 4.86 -1.78 -4.00
C GLU A 98 6.18 -2.13 -3.31
N SER A 99 6.71 -3.34 -3.54
CA SER A 99 8.01 -3.74 -2.98
C SER A 99 9.16 -2.87 -3.48
N ILE A 100 9.13 -2.39 -4.73
CA ILE A 100 10.13 -1.43 -5.24
C ILE A 100 10.01 -0.09 -4.49
N PHE A 101 8.80 0.42 -4.28
CA PHE A 101 8.59 1.63 -3.49
C PHE A 101 9.02 1.48 -2.03
N GLY A 102 8.86 0.29 -1.45
CA GLY A 102 9.25 0.02 -0.08
C GLY A 102 10.76 -0.06 0.16
N GLN A 103 11.55 -0.28 -0.89
CA GLN A 103 13.02 -0.33 -0.82
C GLN A 103 13.70 1.03 -1.00
N LEU A 104 12.98 2.04 -1.53
CA LEU A 104 13.48 3.39 -1.77
C LEU A 104 13.45 4.24 -0.49
#